data_AF-A0A972ZVW4-F1
#
_entry.id   AF-A0A972ZVW4-F1
#
_cell.length_a   1.000
_cell.length_b   1.000
_cell.length_c   1.000
_cell.angle_alpha   90.00
_cell.angle_beta   90.00
_cell.angle_gamma   90.00
#
_symmetry.space_group_name_H-M   'P 1'
#
loop_
_entity.id
_entity.type
_entity.pdbx_description
1 polymer ?
#
loop_
_entity_poly.entity_id
_entity_poly.type
_entity_poly.pdbx_seq_one_letter_code
_entity_poly.pdbx_strand_id
1 'polypeptide(L)'
;MKGLPTLIRLRRQELDEKRRTLVEIEQREAFIERDIEALDDEVTGERAFVGSAEDVRFAYENFALAARTRRENLVGALAEVRVELEDVREEVAEAFREYKKYDIAEENDQRRQQDERDRLERIDSDEIGTEIHRRANR
;
A
#
# COMPACT_ATOMS: atom_id res chain seq x y z
N MET A 1 -13.88 23.80 17.44
CA MET A 1 -13.12 23.30 16.28
C MET A 1 -12.89 21.80 16.43
N LYS A 2 -13.61 20.94 15.69
CA LYS A 2 -13.42 19.46 15.69
C LYS A 2 -13.28 18.89 14.27
N GLY A 3 -12.97 19.73 13.27
CA GLY A 3 -12.98 19.35 11.86
C GLY A 3 -11.70 18.65 11.40
N LEU A 4 -10.53 19.25 11.65
CA LEU A 4 -9.26 18.80 11.08
C LEU A 4 -8.81 17.40 11.58
N PRO A 5 -8.82 17.08 12.89
CA PRO A 5 -8.43 15.74 13.34
C PRO A 5 -9.38 14.63 12.85
N THR A 6 -10.68 14.95 12.76
CA THR A 6 -11.68 14.02 12.23
C THR A 6 -11.44 13.73 10.75
N LEU A 7 -11.11 14.76 9.96
CA LEU A 7 -10.79 14.63 8.55
C LEU A 7 -9.49 13.83 8.32
N ILE A 8 -8.45 14.07 9.12
CA ILE A 8 -7.19 13.32 9.06
C ILE A 8 -7.44 11.84 9.32
N ARG A 9 -8.25 11.50 10.33
CA ARG A 9 -8.64 10.12 10.61
C ARG A 9 -9.39 9.49 9.44
N LEU A 10 -10.32 10.21 8.82
CA LEU A 10 -11.05 9.72 7.65
C LEU A 10 -10.09 9.44 6.49
N ARG A 11 -9.20 10.38 6.15
CA ARG A 11 -8.21 10.20 5.08
C ARG A 11 -7.24 9.05 5.35
N ARG A 12 -6.88 8.85 6.62
CA ARG A 12 -6.07 7.69 7.01
C ARG A 12 -6.82 6.38 6.77
N GLN A 13 -8.11 6.31 7.12
CA GLN A 13 -8.93 5.12 6.84
C GLN A 13 -9.02 4.85 5.35
N GLU A 14 -9.28 5.88 4.53
CA GLU A 14 -9.29 5.74 3.06
C GLU A 14 -7.95 5.21 2.51
N LEU A 15 -6.82 5.71 3.01
CA LEU A 15 -5.49 5.21 2.64
C LEU A 15 -5.30 3.74 3.03
N ASP A 16 -5.70 3.38 4.24
CA ASP A 16 -5.57 2.01 4.74
C ASP A 16 -6.46 1.03 3.95
N GLU A 17 -7.67 1.45 3.56
CA GLU A 17 -8.56 0.70 2.66
C GLU A 17 -7.93 0.48 1.28
N LYS A 18 -7.41 1.52 0.65
CA LYS A 18 -6.74 1.39 -0.66
C LYS A 18 -5.49 0.51 -0.59
N ARG A 19 -4.71 0.59 0.48
CA ARG A 19 -3.56 -0.31 0.71
C ARG A 19 -3.98 -1.76 0.85
N ARG A 20 -5.12 -2.01 1.49
CA ARG A 20 -5.67 -3.37 1.57
C ARG A 20 -6.05 -3.89 0.18
N THR A 21 -6.73 -3.08 -0.62
CA THR A 21 -7.04 -3.44 -2.02
C THR A 21 -5.77 -3.73 -2.83
N LEU A 22 -4.73 -2.91 -2.67
CA LEU A 22 -3.43 -3.15 -3.32
C LEU A 22 -2.88 -4.53 -2.97
N VAL A 23 -2.86 -4.89 -1.70
CA VAL A 23 -2.38 -6.21 -1.24
C VAL A 23 -3.22 -7.34 -1.81
N GLU A 24 -4.54 -7.18 -1.89
CA GLU A 24 -5.45 -8.19 -2.46
C GLU A 24 -5.16 -8.42 -3.96
N ILE A 25 -4.83 -7.38 -4.71
CA ILE A 25 -4.44 -7.48 -6.13
C ILE A 25 -3.03 -8.07 -6.30
N GLU A 26 -2.07 -7.68 -5.47
CA GLU A 26 -0.72 -8.28 -5.46
C GLU A 26 -0.78 -9.78 -5.15
N GLN A 27 -1.69 -10.21 -4.29
CA GLN A 27 -1.93 -11.64 -4.03
C GLN A 27 -2.52 -12.36 -5.25
N ARG A 28 -3.44 -11.71 -5.99
CA ARG A 28 -3.98 -12.25 -7.25
C ARG A 28 -2.88 -12.39 -8.31
N GLU A 29 -2.01 -11.40 -8.45
CA GLU A 29 -0.85 -11.44 -9.36
C GLU A 29 0.04 -12.64 -9.02
N ALA A 30 0.48 -12.74 -7.76
CA ALA A 30 1.34 -13.82 -7.29
C ALA A 30 0.70 -15.21 -7.42
N PHE A 31 -0.63 -15.30 -7.32
CA PHE A 31 -1.34 -16.56 -7.56
C PHE A 31 -1.26 -16.99 -9.02
N ILE A 32 -1.50 -16.06 -9.96
CA ILE A 32 -1.43 -16.35 -11.41
C ILE A 32 0.00 -16.71 -11.82
N GLU A 33 1.00 -16.02 -11.29
CA GLU A 33 2.41 -16.35 -11.56
C GLU A 33 2.75 -17.78 -11.14
N ARG A 34 2.33 -18.20 -9.93
CA ARG A 34 2.52 -19.59 -9.48
C ARG A 34 1.78 -20.60 -10.34
N ASP A 35 0.57 -20.29 -10.80
CA ASP A 35 -0.19 -21.16 -11.69
C ASP A 35 0.50 -21.32 -13.06
N ILE A 36 1.15 -20.27 -13.57
CA ILE A 36 1.96 -20.34 -14.79
C ILE A 36 3.18 -21.22 -14.57
N GLU A 37 3.92 -21.03 -13.47
CA GLU A 37 5.09 -21.85 -13.14
C GLU A 37 4.71 -23.33 -12.98
N ALA A 38 3.64 -23.63 -12.24
CA ALA A 38 3.17 -25.00 -12.06
C ALA A 38 2.75 -25.66 -13.38
N LEU A 39 2.14 -24.90 -14.30
CA LEU A 39 1.79 -25.40 -15.63
C LEU A 39 3.04 -25.66 -16.50
N ASP A 40 4.04 -24.78 -16.45
CA ASP A 40 5.29 -24.94 -17.18
C ASP A 40 6.09 -26.17 -16.67
N ASP A 41 6.03 -26.43 -15.35
CA ASP A 41 6.59 -27.64 -14.73
C ASP A 41 5.84 -28.92 -15.15
N GLU A 42 4.50 -28.89 -15.14
CA GLU A 42 3.64 -30.00 -15.60
C GLU A 42 3.96 -30.38 -17.06
N VAL A 43 4.04 -29.38 -17.95
CA VAL A 43 4.39 -29.58 -19.36
C VAL A 43 5.79 -30.17 -19.53
N THR A 44 6.75 -29.74 -18.71
CA THR A 44 8.12 -30.25 -18.75
C THR A 44 8.20 -31.71 -18.31
N GLY A 45 7.46 -32.07 -17.25
CA GLY A 45 7.33 -33.46 -16.77
C GLY A 45 6.74 -34.38 -17.83
N GLU A 46 5.62 -33.97 -18.44
CA GLU A 46 4.92 -34.76 -19.45
C GLU A 46 5.77 -34.97 -20.71
N ARG A 47 6.54 -33.95 -21.11
CA ARG A 47 7.48 -34.03 -22.24
C ARG A 47 8.59 -35.06 -21.99
N ALA A 48 9.14 -35.08 -20.78
CA ALA A 48 10.20 -36.02 -20.41
C ALA A 48 9.68 -37.47 -20.40
N PHE A 49 8.45 -37.69 -19.93
CA PHE A 49 7.79 -38.99 -19.94
C PHE A 49 7.59 -39.54 -21.35
N VAL A 50 7.07 -38.72 -22.28
CA VAL A 50 6.79 -39.14 -23.66
C VAL A 50 8.06 -39.42 -24.47
N GLY A 51 9.17 -38.72 -24.18
CA GLY A 51 10.48 -39.04 -24.76
C GLY A 51 10.96 -40.48 -24.49
N SER A 52 10.37 -41.16 -23.50
CA SER A 52 10.67 -42.55 -23.14
C SER A 52 9.69 -43.59 -23.70
N ALA A 53 8.54 -43.19 -24.25
CA ALA A 53 7.47 -44.08 -24.70
C ALA A 53 6.81 -43.61 -26.01
N GLU A 54 7.16 -44.27 -27.12
CA GLU A 54 6.75 -43.90 -28.49
C GLU A 54 5.23 -44.01 -28.72
N ASP A 55 4.55 -44.91 -28.01
CA ASP A 55 3.10 -45.15 -28.12
C ASP A 55 2.23 -44.02 -27.55
N VAL A 56 2.79 -43.11 -26.75
CA VAL A 56 2.03 -42.06 -26.02
C VAL A 56 2.08 -40.70 -26.72
N ARG A 57 2.80 -40.61 -27.85
CA ARG A 57 3.08 -39.35 -28.55
C ARG A 57 1.82 -38.60 -29.00
N PHE A 58 0.81 -39.29 -29.51
CA PHE A 58 -0.46 -38.68 -29.93
C PHE A 58 -1.28 -38.12 -28.76
N ALA A 59 -1.23 -38.75 -27.58
CA ALA A 59 -1.90 -38.24 -26.39
C ALA A 59 -1.23 -36.94 -25.89
N TYR A 60 0.11 -36.88 -25.98
CA TYR A 60 0.89 -35.70 -25.61
C TYR A 60 0.63 -34.48 -26.50
N GLU A 61 0.41 -34.65 -27.80
CA GLU A 61 0.11 -33.52 -28.70
C GLU A 61 -1.17 -32.77 -28.29
N ASN A 62 -2.22 -33.52 -27.92
CA ASN A 62 -3.47 -32.94 -27.43
C ASN A 62 -3.27 -32.22 -26.09
N PHE A 63 -2.52 -32.84 -25.17
CA PHE A 63 -2.18 -32.23 -23.88
C PHE A 63 -1.38 -30.93 -24.07
N ALA A 64 -0.35 -30.94 -24.90
CA ALA A 64 0.50 -29.78 -25.16
C ALA A 64 -0.29 -28.62 -25.79
N LEU A 65 -1.27 -28.91 -26.66
CA LEU A 65 -2.17 -27.89 -27.18
C LEU A 65 -3.04 -27.27 -26.08
N ALA A 66 -3.67 -28.10 -25.24
CA ALA A 66 -4.49 -27.63 -24.13
C ALA A 66 -3.67 -26.80 -23.11
N ALA A 67 -2.46 -27.25 -22.79
CA ALA A 67 -1.55 -26.53 -21.90
C ALA A 67 -1.14 -25.15 -22.47
N ARG A 68 -0.86 -25.06 -23.78
CA ARG A 68 -0.59 -23.77 -24.45
C ARG A 68 -1.76 -22.81 -24.32
N THR A 69 -2.97 -23.24 -24.63
CA THR A 69 -4.17 -22.39 -24.50
C THR A 69 -4.38 -21.95 -23.05
N ARG A 70 -4.20 -22.85 -22.08
CA ARG A 70 -4.29 -22.49 -20.66
C ARG A 70 -3.23 -21.45 -20.28
N ARG A 71 -2.00 -21.59 -20.75
CA ARG A 71 -0.92 -20.65 -20.52
C ARG A 71 -1.21 -19.28 -21.13
N GLU A 72 -1.71 -19.23 -22.36
CA GLU A 72 -2.12 -17.97 -23.02
C GLU A 72 -3.20 -17.25 -22.21
N ASN A 73 -4.20 -17.97 -21.71
CA ASN A 73 -5.23 -17.41 -20.84
C ASN A 73 -4.67 -16.86 -19.52
N LEU A 74 -3.76 -17.60 -18.86
CA LEU A 74 -3.11 -17.15 -17.62
C LEU A 74 -2.24 -15.91 -17.85
N VAL A 75 -1.48 -15.86 -18.95
CA VAL A 75 -0.67 -14.70 -19.31
C VAL A 75 -1.55 -13.49 -19.62
N GLY A 76 -2.68 -13.68 -20.30
CA GLY A 76 -3.67 -12.62 -20.53
C GLY A 76 -4.23 -12.09 -19.21
N ALA A 77 -4.67 -12.98 -18.32
CA ALA A 77 -5.17 -12.61 -16.99
C ALA A 77 -4.11 -11.90 -16.14
N LEU A 78 -2.84 -12.33 -16.21
CA LEU A 78 -1.73 -11.68 -15.52
C LEU A 78 -1.52 -10.24 -16.04
N ALA A 79 -1.59 -10.04 -17.35
CA ALA A 79 -1.47 -8.71 -17.94
C ALA A 79 -2.60 -7.78 -17.48
N GLU A 80 -3.85 -8.27 -17.44
CA GLU A 80 -4.99 -7.51 -16.93
C GLU A 80 -4.82 -7.13 -15.45
N VAL A 81 -4.42 -8.08 -14.60
CA VAL A 81 -4.16 -7.83 -13.17
C VAL A 81 -3.03 -6.82 -12.97
N ARG A 82 -2.00 -6.83 -13.82
CA ARG A 82 -0.90 -5.86 -13.73
C ARG A 82 -1.31 -4.44 -14.09
N VAL A 83 -2.25 -4.27 -15.03
CA VAL A 83 -2.84 -2.96 -15.31
C VAL A 83 -3.67 -2.50 -14.10
N GLU A 84 -4.53 -3.38 -13.57
CA GLU A 84 -5.32 -3.09 -12.35
C GLU A 84 -4.41 -2.71 -11.16
N LEU A 85 -3.26 -3.36 -11.05
CA LEU A 85 -2.27 -3.09 -10.01
C LEU A 85 -1.61 -1.71 -10.16
N GLU A 86 -1.32 -1.29 -11.38
CA GLU A 86 -0.77 0.04 -11.66
C GLU A 86 -1.77 1.14 -11.26
N ASP A 87 -3.04 0.98 -11.64
CA ASP A 87 -4.12 1.91 -11.29
C ASP A 87 -4.26 2.03 -9.76
N VAL A 88 -4.32 0.90 -9.05
CA VAL A 88 -4.46 0.91 -7.58
C VAL A 88 -3.22 1.46 -6.87
N ARG A 89 -2.02 1.26 -7.43
CA ARG A 89 -0.80 1.91 -6.91
C ARG A 89 -0.87 3.42 -7.03
N GLU A 90 -1.40 3.94 -8.13
CA GLU A 90 -1.60 5.37 -8.30
C GLU A 90 -2.64 5.91 -7.30
N GLU A 91 -3.75 5.20 -7.10
CA GLU A 91 -4.77 5.58 -6.11
C GLU A 91 -4.23 5.61 -4.67
N VAL A 92 -3.40 4.63 -4.29
CA VAL A 92 -2.74 4.60 -2.98
C VAL A 92 -1.78 5.80 -2.85
N ALA A 93 -1.03 6.11 -3.90
CA ALA A 93 -0.11 7.25 -3.90
C ALA A 93 -0.87 8.57 -3.77
N GLU A 94 -2.01 8.72 -4.45
CA GLU A 94 -2.87 9.90 -4.33
C GLU A 94 -3.45 10.05 -2.92
N ALA A 95 -4.05 8.99 -2.37
CA ALA A 95 -4.59 9.01 -1.02
C ALA A 95 -3.51 9.32 0.04
N PHE A 96 -2.29 8.84 -0.17
CA PHE A 96 -1.16 9.15 0.69
C PHE A 96 -0.78 10.64 0.62
N ARG A 97 -0.72 11.24 -0.58
CA ARG A 97 -0.45 12.68 -0.75
C ARG A 97 -1.51 13.52 -0.05
N GLU A 98 -2.78 13.18 -0.21
CA GLU A 98 -3.89 13.88 0.44
C GLU A 98 -3.80 13.75 1.96
N TYR A 99 -3.62 12.53 2.50
CA TYR A 99 -3.42 12.33 3.93
C TYR A 99 -2.26 13.17 4.47
N LYS A 100 -1.11 13.18 3.78
CA LYS A 100 0.07 13.92 4.21
C LYS A 100 -0.09 15.43 4.22
N LYS A 101 -0.88 15.98 3.30
CA LYS A 101 -1.21 17.40 3.30
C LYS A 101 -1.91 17.83 4.59
N TYR A 102 -2.87 17.04 5.07
CA TYR A 102 -3.59 17.34 6.31
C TYR A 102 -2.77 17.04 7.57
N ASP A 103 -2.01 15.95 7.56
CA ASP A 103 -1.08 15.56 8.64
C ASP A 103 -0.08 16.69 8.96
N ILE A 104 0.56 17.24 7.92
CA ILE A 104 1.49 18.37 8.06
C ILE A 104 0.77 19.65 8.53
N ALA A 105 -0.44 19.89 8.05
CA ALA A 105 -1.23 21.06 8.47
C ALA A 105 -1.58 21.00 9.96
N GLU A 106 -1.94 19.82 10.48
CA GLU A 106 -2.18 19.60 11.90
C GLU A 106 -0.91 19.75 12.72
N GLU A 107 0.22 19.18 12.29
CA GLU A 107 1.50 19.30 12.99
C GLU A 107 1.94 20.77 13.12
N ASN A 108 1.79 21.55 12.05
CA ASN A 108 2.08 22.99 12.07
C ASN A 108 1.12 23.75 13.00
N ASP A 109 -0.16 23.37 13.03
CA ASP A 109 -1.12 24.01 13.91
C ASP A 109 -0.84 23.73 15.39
N GLN A 110 -0.55 22.47 15.72
CA GLN A 110 -0.15 22.07 17.07
C GLN A 110 1.12 22.80 17.52
N ARG A 111 2.11 22.93 16.64
CA ARG A 111 3.34 23.68 16.92
C ARG A 111 3.08 25.14 17.23
N ARG A 112 2.25 25.83 16.43
CA ARG A 112 1.86 27.22 16.70
C ARG A 112 1.14 27.37 18.03
N GLN A 113 0.25 26.43 18.36
CA GLN A 113 -0.46 26.44 19.64
C GLN A 113 0.50 26.20 20.82
N GLN A 114 1.48 25.30 20.67
CA GLN A 114 2.50 25.06 21.68
C GLN A 114 3.39 26.30 21.87
N ASP A 115 3.88 26.89 20.78
CA ASP A 115 4.74 28.07 20.83
C ASP A 115 4.06 29.26 21.52
N GLU A 116 2.76 29.46 21.27
CA GLU A 116 1.97 30.51 21.93
C GLU A 116 1.78 30.20 23.42
N ARG A 117 1.50 28.95 23.80
CA ARG A 117 1.41 28.54 25.21
C ARG A 117 2.72 28.76 25.94
N ASP A 118 3.83 28.31 25.37
CA ASP A 118 5.17 28.49 25.93
C ASP A 118 5.52 29.98 26.06
N ARG A 119 5.06 30.81 25.12
CA ARG A 119 5.24 32.28 25.18
C ARG A 119 4.46 32.89 26.34
N LEU A 120 3.20 32.51 26.52
CA LEU A 120 2.37 33.00 27.63
C LEU A 120 2.95 32.55 28.98
N GLU A 121 3.34 31.27 29.10
CA GLU A 121 3.96 30.73 30.31
C GLU A 121 5.28 31.43 30.68
N ARG A 122 6.09 31.81 29.68
CA ARG A 122 7.30 32.62 29.89
C ARG A 122 6.98 34.02 30.42
N ILE A 123 6.00 34.70 29.83
CA ILE A 123 5.58 36.05 30.26
C ILE A 123 5.10 36.03 31.72
N ASP A 124 4.25 35.06 32.06
CA ASP A 124 3.73 34.89 33.43
C ASP A 124 4.86 34.61 34.44
N SER A 125 5.82 33.76 34.06
CA SER A 125 6.98 33.43 34.89
C SER A 125 7.88 34.65 35.13
N ASP A 126 8.12 35.46 34.09
CA ASP A 126 8.93 36.68 34.17
C ASP A 126 8.24 37.76 35.04
N GLU A 127 6.90 37.88 34.96
CA GLU A 127 6.12 38.78 35.79
C GLU A 127 6.21 38.39 37.27
N ILE A 128 6.03 37.11 37.60
CA ILE A 128 6.16 36.60 38.97
C ILE A 128 7.59 36.83 39.50
N GLY A 129 8.62 36.54 38.70
CA GLY A 129 10.02 36.77 39.07
C GLY A 129 10.29 38.24 39.39
N THR A 130 9.76 39.15 38.57
CA THR A 130 9.88 40.60 38.79
C THR A 130 9.18 41.04 40.08
N GLU A 131 7.99 40.51 40.36
CA GLU A 131 7.25 40.86 41.57
C GLU A 131 7.93 40.35 42.85
N ILE A 132 8.47 39.13 42.84
CA ILE A 132 9.26 38.57 43.95
C ILE A 132 10.47 39.47 44.22
N HIS A 133 11.21 39.86 43.18
CA HIS A 133 12.36 40.76 43.33
C HIS A 133 11.97 42.12 43.91
N ARG A 134 10.84 42.71 43.49
CA ARG A 134 10.35 43.98 44.05
C ARG A 134 9.98 43.87 45.53
N ARG A 135 9.41 42.74 45.96
CA ARG A 135 9.03 42.49 47.36
C ARG A 135 10.26 42.28 48.25
N ALA A 136 11.31 41.65 47.76
CA ALA A 136 12.55 41.42 48.50
C ALA A 136 13.40 42.68 48.71
N ASN A 137 13.24 43.70 47.86
CA ASN A 137 13.96 44.97 47.93
C ASN A 137 13.20 46.09 48.70
N ARG A 138 12.10 45.76 49.38
CA ARG A 138 11.39 46.65 50.32
C ARG A 138 11.65 46.21 51.75
#